data_AF-A0AAF0UQI5-F1
#
_entry.id   AF-A0AAF0UQI5-F1
#
_cell.length_a   1.000
_cell.length_b   1.000
_cell.length_c   1.000
_cell.angle_alpha   90.00
_cell.angle_beta   90.00
_cell.angle_gamma   90.00
#
_symmetry.space_group_name_H-M   'P 1'
#
loop_
_entity.id
_entity.type
_entity.pdbx_description
1 polymer ?
#
loop_
_entity_poly.entity_id
_entity_poly.type
_entity_poly.pdbx_seq_one_letter_code
_entity_poly.pdbx_strand_id
1 'polypeptide(L)'
;MLRTQNCGVVVVGESDKDSENVDYYGILTDVIELQFISDKRVILFRCNWFDVYDKVKGVKRDEYDFVSVNPSRFLKTNEPFVLANQASQVFYTNDNSNKGWHVVRKTQPRDSYETGKQMDDDDVVVDL
;
A
#
# COMPACT_ATOMS: atom_id res chain seq x y z
N MET A 1 -10.52 22.01 -11.41
CA MET A 1 -10.38 21.66 -9.98
C MET A 1 -9.04 20.94 -9.82
N LEU A 2 -8.12 21.41 -8.99
CA LEU A 2 -6.85 20.73 -8.73
C LEU A 2 -7.16 19.53 -7.81
N ARG A 3 -6.89 18.31 -8.27
CA ARG A 3 -7.04 17.09 -7.47
C ARG A 3 -5.66 16.73 -6.92
N THR A 4 -5.49 16.82 -5.60
CA THR A 4 -4.26 16.36 -4.94
C THR A 4 -4.27 14.83 -4.85
N GLN A 5 -3.11 14.19 -4.85
CA GLN A 5 -2.96 12.74 -4.79
C GLN A 5 -2.74 12.21 -3.35
N ASN A 6 -3.02 13.02 -2.34
CA ASN A 6 -2.66 12.75 -0.94
C ASN A 6 -3.64 11.79 -0.23
N CYS A 7 -4.52 11.12 -0.96
CA CYS A 7 -5.54 10.22 -0.44
C CYS A 7 -5.25 8.74 -0.68
N GLY A 8 -4.11 8.39 -1.29
CA GLY A 8 -3.77 6.99 -1.49
C GLY A 8 -3.27 6.33 -0.22
N VAL A 9 -3.76 5.12 0.05
CA VAL A 9 -3.37 4.31 1.19
C VAL A 9 -3.05 2.87 0.78
N VAL A 10 -2.12 2.26 1.51
CA VAL A 10 -1.84 0.82 1.47
C VAL A 10 -1.89 0.24 2.87
N VAL A 11 -2.48 -0.95 2.99
CA VAL A 11 -2.41 -1.79 4.18
C VAL A 11 -1.67 -3.06 3.77
N VAL A 12 -0.54 -3.30 4.42
CA VAL A 12 0.27 -4.48 4.13
C VAL A 12 -0.43 -5.69 4.72
N GLY A 13 -0.63 -6.72 3.89
CA GLY A 13 -1.20 -7.98 4.34
C GLY A 13 -0.16 -8.75 5.17
N GLU A 14 -0.54 -9.16 6.36
CA GLU A 14 0.21 -10.14 7.16
C GLU A 14 -0.49 -11.50 7.03
N SER A 15 0.24 -12.57 6.75
CA SER A 15 -0.35 -13.91 6.78
C SER A 15 0.66 -15.00 7.14
N ASP A 16 0.16 -16.03 7.81
CA ASP A 16 0.88 -17.24 8.19
C ASP A 16 1.35 -18.03 6.95
N LYS A 17 2.31 -18.95 7.18
CA LYS A 17 3.18 -19.64 6.21
C LYS A 17 2.55 -20.24 4.93
N ASP A 18 1.23 -20.32 4.83
CA ASP A 18 0.50 -21.01 3.76
C ASP A 18 -0.30 -20.09 2.81
N SER A 19 -0.18 -18.76 2.91
CA SER A 19 -0.86 -17.83 2.00
C SER A 19 0.01 -16.70 1.50
N GLU A 20 -0.21 -16.29 0.24
CA GLU A 20 0.47 -15.14 -0.34
C GLU A 20 0.07 -13.85 0.38
N ASN A 21 1.06 -13.04 0.75
CA ASN A 21 0.81 -11.71 1.33
C ASN A 21 0.07 -10.83 0.31
N VAL A 22 -1.16 -10.43 0.65
CA VAL A 22 -1.97 -9.53 -0.20
C VAL A 22 -2.00 -8.14 0.44
N ASP A 23 -1.33 -7.20 -0.21
CA ASP A 23 -1.45 -5.78 0.11
C ASP A 23 -2.77 -5.21 -0.41
N TYR A 24 -3.46 -4.44 0.42
CA TYR A 24 -4.70 -3.74 0.06
C TYR A 24 -4.41 -2.30 -0.28
N TYR A 25 -4.77 -1.89 -1.50
CA TYR A 25 -4.57 -0.54 -2.01
C TYR A 25 -5.91 0.18 -2.10
N GLY A 26 -5.98 1.42 -1.65
CA GLY A 26 -7.25 2.13 -1.64
C GLY A 26 -7.15 3.65 -1.63
N ILE A 27 -8.32 4.26 -1.74
CA ILE A 27 -8.49 5.71 -1.63
C ILE A 27 -9.14 6.00 -0.28
N LEU A 28 -8.45 6.76 0.55
CA LEU A 28 -8.99 7.35 1.77
C LEU A 28 -10.16 8.27 1.42
N THR A 29 -11.32 7.98 1.99
CA THR A 29 -12.57 8.72 1.76
C THR A 29 -13.00 9.52 2.97
N ASP A 30 -12.86 8.95 4.18
CA ASP A 30 -13.22 9.60 5.43
C ASP A 30 -12.18 9.26 6.52
N VAL A 31 -11.98 10.20 7.44
CA VAL A 31 -11.21 10.01 8.68
C VAL A 31 -12.19 10.15 9.85
N ILE A 32 -12.30 9.10 10.66
CA ILE A 32 -13.28 9.01 11.74
C ILE A 32 -12.52 8.92 13.06
N GLU A 33 -12.79 9.84 13.97
CA GLU A 33 -12.31 9.78 15.35
C GLU A 33 -13.39 9.14 16.24
N LEU A 34 -13.02 8.05 16.93
CA LEU A 34 -13.83 7.43 17.95
C LEU A 34 -13.30 7.85 19.33
N GLN A 35 -14.16 8.45 20.14
CA GLN A 35 -13.85 8.79 21.53
C GLN A 35 -14.48 7.76 22.47
N PHE A 36 -13.63 7.10 23.26
CA PHE A 36 -14.02 6.13 24.27
C PHE A 36 -13.97 6.75 25.67
N ILE A 37 -14.52 6.01 26.65
CA ILE A 37 -14.45 6.35 28.07
C ILE A 37 -12.97 6.54 28.47
N SER A 38 -12.73 7.45 29.40
CA SER A 38 -11.38 7.80 29.90
C SER A 38 -10.48 8.45 28.85
N ASP A 39 -11.04 9.32 27.99
CA ASP A 39 -10.31 10.14 27.00
C ASP A 39 -9.45 9.36 26.00
N LYS A 40 -9.74 8.07 25.80
CA LYS A 40 -9.08 7.26 24.77
C LYS A 40 -9.65 7.60 23.40
N ARG A 41 -8.77 7.83 22.42
CA ARG A 41 -9.14 8.13 21.02
C ARG A 41 -8.59 7.07 20.08
N VAL A 42 -9.39 6.68 19.10
CA VAL A 42 -8.98 5.80 18.01
C VAL A 42 -9.33 6.46 16.69
N ILE A 43 -8.38 6.49 15.76
CA ILE A 43 -8.61 7.00 14.40
C ILE A 43 -8.82 5.84 13.44
N LEU A 44 -9.95 5.85 12.75
CA LEU A 44 -10.28 4.94 11.67
C LEU A 44 -10.22 5.67 10.33
N PHE A 45 -9.66 5.00 9.34
CA PHE A 45 -9.72 5.41 7.95
C PHE A 45 -10.79 4.59 7.24
N ARG A 46 -11.70 5.27 6.55
CA ARG A 46 -12.62 4.64 5.60
C ARG A 46 -12.02 4.72 4.22
N CYS A 47 -11.89 3.57 3.57
CA CYS A 47 -11.21 3.42 2.30
C CYS A 47 -12.09 2.75 1.25
N ASN A 48 -12.01 3.24 0.02
CA ASN A 48 -12.47 2.50 -1.14
C ASN A 48 -11.29 1.67 -1.67
N TRP A 49 -11.34 0.36 -1.44
CA TRP A 49 -10.28 -0.58 -1.83
C TRP A 49 -10.37 -0.96 -3.31
N PHE A 50 -9.24 -1.01 -4.00
CA PHE A 50 -9.15 -1.58 -5.35
C PHE A 50 -9.27 -3.11 -5.31
N ASP A 51 -9.67 -3.71 -6.43
CA ASP A 51 -9.77 -5.16 -6.57
C ASP A 51 -8.38 -5.82 -6.61
N VAL A 52 -7.94 -6.42 -5.51
CA VAL A 52 -6.62 -7.05 -5.36
C VAL A 52 -6.62 -8.57 -5.59
N TYR A 53 -7.79 -9.15 -5.81
CA TYR A 53 -7.96 -10.60 -6.02
C TYR A 53 -7.98 -10.97 -7.50
N ASP A 54 -8.53 -10.10 -8.37
CA ASP A 54 -8.45 -10.30 -9.82
C ASP A 54 -7.06 -9.86 -10.36
N LYS A 55 -6.14 -10.82 -10.49
CA LYS A 55 -4.74 -10.59 -10.93
C LYS A 55 -4.58 -10.20 -12.41
N VAL A 56 -5.68 -10.13 -13.17
CA VAL A 56 -5.65 -9.77 -14.59
C VAL A 56 -6.28 -8.41 -14.82
N LYS A 57 -7.40 -8.13 -14.13
CA LYS A 57 -8.22 -6.95 -14.36
C LYS A 57 -8.25 -5.97 -13.19
N GLY A 58 -7.88 -6.40 -11.98
CA GLY A 58 -7.92 -5.58 -10.76
C GLY A 58 -6.53 -5.09 -10.34
N VAL A 59 -5.58 -6.00 -10.19
CA VAL A 59 -4.19 -5.71 -9.81
C VAL A 59 -3.22 -6.48 -10.71
N LYS A 60 -2.10 -5.86 -11.05
CA LYS A 60 -0.99 -6.47 -11.79
C LYS A 60 0.31 -6.22 -11.05
N ARG A 61 1.23 -7.16 -11.18
CA ARG A 61 2.63 -7.03 -10.78
C ARG A 61 3.48 -7.31 -12.01
N ASP A 62 4.43 -6.44 -12.31
CA ASP A 62 5.38 -6.66 -13.40
C ASP A 62 6.62 -7.44 -12.95
N GLU A 63 7.56 -7.67 -13.86
CA GLU A 63 8.80 -8.39 -13.61
C GLU A 63 9.78 -7.65 -12.67
N TYR A 64 9.52 -6.37 -12.39
CA TYR A 64 10.31 -5.51 -11.51
C TYR A 64 9.59 -5.25 -10.17
N ASP A 65 8.58 -6.05 -9.85
CA ASP A 65 7.75 -5.93 -8.64
C ASP A 65 6.94 -4.62 -8.54
N PHE A 66 6.79 -3.85 -9.62
CA PHE A 66 5.88 -2.72 -9.61
C PHE A 66 4.44 -3.20 -9.65
N VAL A 67 3.66 -2.66 -8.72
CA VAL A 67 2.23 -2.94 -8.60
C VAL A 67 1.44 -1.87 -9.34
N SER A 68 0.54 -2.31 -10.22
CA SER A 68 -0.43 -1.47 -10.91
C SER A 68 -1.86 -1.87 -10.54
N VAL A 69 -2.69 -0.89 -10.19
CA VAL A 69 -4.11 -1.09 -9.85
C VAL A 69 -5.02 -0.52 -10.94
N ASN A 70 -6.17 -1.16 -11.14
CA ASN A 70 -7.20 -0.67 -12.04
C ASN A 70 -8.15 0.29 -11.28
N PRO A 71 -8.10 1.60 -11.53
CA PRO A 71 -8.94 2.58 -10.84
C PRO A 71 -10.44 2.43 -11.12
N SER A 72 -10.82 1.65 -12.13
CA SER A 72 -12.23 1.38 -12.48
C SER A 72 -12.79 0.16 -11.76
N ARG A 73 -11.98 -0.54 -10.94
CA ARG A 73 -12.39 -1.75 -10.23
C ARG A 73 -12.09 -1.66 -8.75
N PHE A 74 -13.17 -1.65 -7.97
CA PHE A 74 -13.13 -1.67 -6.52
C PHE A 74 -13.47 -3.05 -5.99
N LEU A 75 -12.87 -3.40 -4.86
CA LEU A 75 -13.19 -4.60 -4.10
C LEU A 75 -14.63 -4.48 -3.56
N LYS A 76 -15.42 -5.54 -3.77
CA LYS A 76 -16.75 -5.66 -3.16
C LYS A 76 -16.58 -6.21 -1.74
N THR A 77 -16.46 -5.32 -0.77
CA THR A 77 -16.28 -5.67 0.64
C THR A 77 -17.21 -4.88 1.55
N ASN A 78 -17.58 -5.46 2.69
CA ASN A 78 -18.27 -4.77 3.79
C ASN A 78 -17.28 -4.26 4.86
N GLU A 79 -15.97 -4.40 4.62
CA GLU A 79 -14.88 -4.00 5.52
C GLU A 79 -14.11 -2.79 4.93
N PRO A 80 -14.67 -1.56 4.95
CA PRO A 80 -14.00 -0.38 4.42
C PRO A 80 -13.06 0.29 5.43
N PHE A 81 -13.07 -0.14 6.70
CA PHE A 81 -12.38 0.53 7.78
C PHE A 81 -11.04 -0.13 8.09
N VAL A 82 -10.03 0.70 8.36
CA VAL A 82 -8.74 0.27 8.90
C VAL A 82 -8.29 1.24 9.98
N LEU A 83 -7.51 0.77 10.96
CA LEU A 83 -6.87 1.67 11.92
C LEU A 83 -5.84 2.55 11.19
N ALA A 84 -5.81 3.84 11.53
CA ALA A 84 -4.88 4.77 10.89
C ALA A 84 -3.41 4.34 11.01
N ASN A 85 -3.04 3.65 12.10
CA ASN A 85 -1.67 3.17 12.33
C ASN A 85 -1.28 1.92 11.52
N GLN A 86 -2.25 1.26 10.89
CA GLN A 86 -2.01 0.10 10.01
C GLN A 86 -1.88 0.52 8.53
N ALA A 87 -2.20 1.78 8.21
CA ALA A 87 -2.18 2.29 6.86
C ALA A 87 -0.94 3.15 6.60
N SER A 88 -0.33 2.98 5.43
CA SER A 88 0.75 3.84 4.94
C SER A 88 0.31 4.64 3.71
N GLN A 89 0.87 5.83 3.52
CA GLN A 89 0.52 6.69 2.38
C GLN A 89 1.18 6.21 1.08
N VAL A 90 0.40 6.17 0.01
CA VAL A 90 0.86 5.92 -1.36
C VAL A 90 0.34 7.02 -2.29
N PHE A 91 0.99 7.17 -3.44
CA PHE A 91 0.44 7.93 -4.56
C PHE A 91 0.28 7.02 -5.79
N TYR A 92 -0.63 7.42 -6.68
CA TYR A 92 -0.98 6.68 -7.88
C TYR A 92 -0.60 7.48 -9.11
N THR A 93 0.19 6.90 -10.00
CA THR A 93 0.63 7.53 -11.26
C THR A 93 0.18 6.73 -12.45
N ASN A 94 -0.05 7.37 -13.60
CA ASN A 94 -0.42 6.65 -14.81
C ASN A 94 0.61 5.58 -15.15
N ASP A 95 0.13 4.36 -15.40
CA ASP A 95 0.95 3.31 -15.96
C ASP A 95 1.08 3.53 -17.47
N ASN A 96 2.27 3.92 -17.92
CA ASN A 96 2.54 4.19 -19.33
C ASN A 96 2.49 2.91 -20.19
N SER A 97 2.73 1.75 -19.59
CA SER A 97 2.69 0.44 -20.26
C SER A 97 1.27 -0.13 -20.29
N ASN A 98 0.45 0.17 -19.27
CA ASN A 98 -0.93 -0.29 -19.15
C ASN A 98 -1.91 0.88 -19.14
N LYS A 99 -2.34 1.33 -20.32
CA LYS A 99 -3.31 2.44 -20.45
C LYS A 99 -4.54 2.25 -19.55
N GLY A 100 -4.84 3.26 -18.74
CA GLY A 100 -5.98 3.27 -17.81
C GLY A 100 -5.70 2.64 -16.44
N TRP A 101 -4.50 2.12 -16.21
CA TRP A 101 -4.04 1.62 -14.91
C TRP A 101 -3.19 2.67 -14.20
N HIS A 102 -3.04 2.52 -12.88
CA HIS A 102 -2.12 3.34 -12.10
C HIS A 102 -1.07 2.51 -11.36
N VAL A 103 0.20 2.87 -11.53
CA VAL A 103 1.31 2.35 -10.72
C VAL A 103 1.18 2.92 -9.30
N VAL A 104 1.32 2.05 -8.30
CA VAL A 104 1.35 2.41 -6.89
C VAL A 104 2.78 2.74 -6.47
N ARG A 105 2.96 3.85 -5.76
CA ARG A 105 4.25 4.25 -5.19
C ARG A 105 4.10 4.56 -3.71
N LYS A 106 4.89 3.87 -2.87
CA LYS A 106 5.00 4.18 -1.45
C LYS A 106 5.62 5.57 -1.28
N THR A 107 5.03 6.37 -0.39
CA THR A 107 5.55 7.70 -0.09
C THR A 107 6.63 7.56 0.98
N GLN A 108 7.83 8.06 0.71
CA GLN A 108 8.87 8.18 1.72
C GLN A 108 8.77 9.55 2.38
N PRO A 109 8.64 9.64 3.72
CA PRO A 109 8.75 10.91 4.42
C PRO A 109 10.06 11.62 4.07
N ARG A 110 10.00 12.93 3.85
CA ARG A 110 11.14 13.74 3.41
C ARG A 110 12.35 13.67 4.36
N ASP A 111 12.09 13.39 5.64
CA ASP A 111 13.09 13.36 6.71
C ASP A 111 13.53 11.93 7.08
N SER A 112 13.12 10.91 6.33
CA SER A 112 13.59 9.53 6.49
C SER A 112 14.47 9.14 5.30
N TYR A 113 15.76 8.93 5.56
CA TYR A 113 16.70 8.31 4.62
C TYR A 113 16.87 6.84 5.00
N GLU A 114 16.59 5.95 4.06
CA GLU A 114 17.05 4.56 4.16
C GLU A 114 18.55 4.56 3.82
N THR A 115 19.39 4.61 4.85
CA THR A 115 20.81 4.26 4.68
C THR A 115 20.82 2.80 4.23
N GLY A 116 21.14 2.56 2.96
CA GLY A 116 21.13 1.22 2.39
C GLY A 116 21.90 0.26 3.28
N LYS A 117 21.34 -0.94 3.53
CA LYS A 117 22.11 -2.01 4.15
C LYS A 117 23.31 -2.28 3.24
N GLN A 118 24.50 -1.94 3.73
CA GLN A 118 25.75 -2.30 3.10
C GLN A 118 25.73 -3.83 2.94
N MET A 119 25.79 -4.31 1.70
CA MET A 119 26.12 -5.71 1.46
C MET A 119 27.56 -5.85 1.91
N ASP A 120 27.76 -6.50 3.06
CA ASP A 120 29.09 -6.88 3.52
C ASP A 120 29.60 -7.98 2.58
N ASP A 121 30.19 -7.58 1.45
CA ASP A 121 31.14 -8.40 0.71
C ASP A 121 32.43 -8.44 1.55
N ASP A 122 32.61 -9.48 2.36
CA ASP A 122 33.91 -10.10 2.66
C ASP A 122 33.74 -11.25 3.67
N ASP A 123 33.84 -12.49 3.16
CA ASP A 123 34.52 -13.57 3.87
C ASP A 123 35.08 -14.55 2.83
N VAL A 124 36.13 -14.10 2.13
CA VAL A 124 37.08 -15.03 1.51
C VAL A 124 37.87 -15.66 2.63
N VAL A 125 37.41 -16.81 3.13
CA VAL A 125 38.27 -17.72 3.90
C VAL A 125 39.17 -18.45 2.91
N VAL A 126 40.33 -17.85 2.64
CA VAL A 126 41.51 -18.61 2.23
C VAL A 126 42.17 -19.16 3.49
N ASP A 127 42.18 -20.48 3.65
CA ASP A 127 43.31 -21.12 4.33
C ASP A 127 43.55 -22.56 3.82
N LEU A 128 44.73 -22.68 3.21
CA LEU A 128 45.63 -23.82 2.91
C LEU A 128 45.09 -25.21 2.53
#